data_AF-A0A6U6FDI2-F1
#
_entry.id   AF-A0A6U6FDI2-F1
#
_cell.length_a   1.000
_cell.length_b   1.000
_cell.length_c   1.000
_cell.angle_alpha   90.00
_cell.angle_beta   90.00
_cell.angle_gamma   90.00
#
_symmetry.space_group_name_H-M   'P 1'
#
loop_
_entity.id
_entity.type
_entity.pdbx_description
1 polymer ?
#
loop_
_entity_poly.entity_id
_entity_poly.type
_entity_poly.pdbx_seq_one_letter_code
_entity_poly.pdbx_strand_id
1 'polypeptide(L)'
;MMSAAAAFLLLTAILVEANDNGLALTPPLGWRSWNLFAADVNQTLIEKIMRAMIDRSRSDHAGRPTSLCDLGYCDVGLDDAWQACQSPEAAEGMNYHREDGSPIVNLKRFPDLKGMVDLAHSLNLTAGWYGNNCICQDACRNPEECEKQIEGDVKAIVEFGFDAWKLDGCGGETNLPLFDEYIRKLSSKPILVENCHWGDPGILYSKPDQTLPPSKGCLWNFYRSSYDIGQTYGSMMHNLGSVELFRSQNLSYPGCWAYHRCKPGVRGRFWWCV
;
A
#
# COMPACT_ATOMS: atom_id res chain seq x y z
N MET A 1 -63.95 13.45 8.68
CA MET A 1 -62.99 12.46 8.13
C MET A 1 -61.83 13.26 7.56
N MET A 2 -60.73 13.40 8.31
CA MET A 2 -59.51 14.08 7.83
C MET A 2 -58.53 13.01 7.39
N SER A 3 -58.22 12.97 6.10
CA SER A 3 -57.24 12.05 5.52
C SER A 3 -55.85 12.70 5.63
N ALA A 4 -54.96 12.10 6.41
CA ALA A 4 -53.55 12.48 6.46
C ALA A 4 -52.83 11.88 5.25
N ALA A 5 -52.27 12.74 4.39
CA ALA A 5 -51.39 12.30 3.30
C ALA A 5 -49.97 12.11 3.86
N ALA A 6 -49.47 10.87 3.85
CA ALA A 6 -48.08 10.57 4.19
C ALA A 6 -47.18 10.90 2.99
N ALA A 7 -46.30 11.88 3.14
CA ALA A 7 -45.25 12.17 2.17
C ALA A 7 -44.07 11.20 2.39
N PHE A 8 -43.86 10.29 1.45
CA PHE A 8 -42.64 9.47 1.40
C PHE A 8 -41.48 10.32 0.87
N LEU A 9 -40.50 10.63 1.73
CA LEU A 9 -39.18 11.10 1.28
C LEU A 9 -38.49 9.91 0.58
N LEU A 10 -38.41 9.95 -0.75
CA LEU A 10 -37.44 9.12 -1.47
C LEU A 10 -36.04 9.68 -1.18
N LEU A 11 -35.28 8.98 -0.33
CA LEU A 11 -33.83 9.14 -0.28
C LEU A 11 -33.29 8.67 -1.64
N THR A 12 -32.93 9.59 -2.51
CA THR A 12 -32.10 9.28 -3.67
C THR A 12 -30.72 8.88 -3.14
N ALA A 13 -30.44 7.58 -3.07
CA ALA A 13 -29.10 7.09 -2.84
C ALA A 13 -28.25 7.54 -4.04
N ILE A 14 -27.29 8.44 -3.80
CA ILE A 14 -26.26 8.75 -4.78
C ILE A 14 -25.43 7.48 -4.89
N LEU A 15 -25.57 6.76 -6.00
CA LEU A 15 -24.67 5.65 -6.33
C LEU A 15 -23.30 6.28 -6.62
N VAL A 16 -22.38 6.13 -5.68
CA VAL A 16 -20.97 6.44 -5.89
C VAL A 16 -20.35 5.20 -6.52
N GLU A 17 -19.90 5.32 -7.76
CA GLU A 17 -19.06 4.29 -8.37
C GLU A 17 -17.68 4.32 -7.70
N ALA A 18 -17.21 3.16 -7.24
CA ALA A 18 -15.95 2.97 -6.53
C ALA A 18 -15.06 1.99 -7.29
N ASN A 19 -13.78 1.92 -6.95
CA ASN A 19 -12.96 0.78 -7.34
C ASN A 19 -13.60 -0.50 -6.78
N ASP A 20 -13.75 -1.53 -7.62
CA ASP A 20 -14.70 -2.63 -7.39
C ASP A 20 -14.13 -3.82 -6.60
N ASN A 21 -12.88 -3.73 -6.13
CA ASN A 21 -12.24 -4.80 -5.36
C ASN A 21 -12.71 -4.90 -3.90
N GLY A 22 -13.61 -4.01 -3.46
CA GLY A 22 -14.20 -4.00 -2.12
C GLY A 22 -13.29 -3.48 -1.01
N LEU A 23 -12.08 -3.02 -1.34
CA LEU A 23 -11.11 -2.46 -0.40
C LEU A 23 -11.12 -0.93 -0.42
N ALA A 24 -10.50 -0.33 0.61
CA ALA A 24 -10.35 1.13 0.76
C ALA A 24 -11.66 1.92 0.61
N LEU A 25 -12.79 1.39 1.09
CA LEU A 25 -14.06 2.14 1.16
C LEU A 25 -13.92 3.43 1.99
N THR A 26 -13.00 3.42 2.95
CA THR A 26 -12.43 4.59 3.62
C THR A 26 -10.92 4.63 3.36
N PRO A 27 -10.26 5.79 3.55
CA PRO A 27 -8.80 5.86 3.46
C PRO A 27 -8.15 4.78 4.34
N PRO A 28 -7.22 3.97 3.79
CA PRO A 28 -6.51 2.95 4.55
C PRO A 28 -5.71 3.54 5.70
N LEU A 29 -5.78 2.89 6.87
CA LEU A 29 -5.02 3.29 8.05
C LEU A 29 -4.01 2.20 8.40
N GLY A 30 -2.74 2.57 8.52
CA GLY A 30 -1.69 1.60 8.84
C GLY A 30 -0.37 2.23 9.27
N TRP A 31 0.63 1.36 9.36
CA TRP A 31 2.00 1.69 9.70
C TRP A 31 2.97 1.18 8.62
N ARG A 32 4.04 1.92 8.36
CA ARG A 32 5.12 1.54 7.42
C ARG A 32 6.49 1.66 8.07
N SER A 33 7.41 0.77 7.70
CA SER A 33 8.74 0.68 8.32
C SER A 33 9.73 1.79 7.93
N TRP A 34 9.63 2.35 6.72
CA TRP A 34 10.69 3.14 6.11
C TRP A 34 11.12 4.38 6.89
N ASN A 35 10.18 5.22 7.31
CA ASN A 35 10.50 6.55 7.86
C ASN A 35 11.28 6.50 9.19
N LEU A 36 11.19 5.40 9.94
CA LEU A 36 11.93 5.22 11.18
C LEU A 36 13.16 4.33 11.01
N PHE A 37 12.98 3.20 10.32
CA PHE A 37 13.99 2.14 10.31
C PHE A 37 14.82 2.13 9.03
N ALA A 38 14.35 2.77 7.95
CA ALA A 38 14.96 2.69 6.63
C ALA A 38 15.32 1.22 6.30
N ALA A 39 16.58 0.94 6.00
CA ALA A 39 17.06 -0.41 5.70
C ALA A 39 17.39 -1.28 6.94
N ASP A 40 17.25 -0.76 8.16
CA ASP A 40 17.46 -1.51 9.41
C ASP A 40 16.16 -2.24 9.83
N VAL A 41 15.67 -3.09 8.92
CA VAL A 41 14.46 -3.89 9.10
C VAL A 41 14.78 -5.37 8.99
N ASN A 42 14.12 -6.17 9.83
CA ASN A 42 14.16 -7.62 9.80
C ASN A 42 12.85 -8.18 10.35
N GLN A 43 12.63 -9.48 10.18
CA GLN A 43 11.40 -10.15 10.60
C GLN A 43 11.10 -9.94 12.09
N THR A 44 12.09 -10.15 12.97
CA THR A 44 11.93 -9.94 14.42
C THR A 44 11.41 -8.53 14.76
N LEU A 45 11.89 -7.51 14.06
CA LEU A 45 11.45 -6.13 14.26
C LEU A 45 10.00 -5.94 13.82
N ILE A 46 9.64 -6.42 12.62
CA ILE A 46 8.27 -6.31 12.10
C ILE A 46 7.27 -7.04 13.01
N GLU A 47 7.60 -8.25 13.47
CA GLU A 47 6.76 -9.00 14.41
C GLU A 47 6.59 -8.27 15.75
N LYS A 48 7.63 -7.59 16.25
CA LYS A 48 7.53 -6.72 17.44
C LYS A 48 6.58 -5.55 17.20
N ILE A 49 6.63 -4.93 16.02
CA ILE A 49 5.72 -3.84 15.66
C ILE A 49 4.28 -4.36 15.61
N MET A 50 4.03 -5.52 14.97
CA MET A 50 2.70 -6.14 14.96
C MET A 50 2.13 -6.32 16.36
N ARG A 51 2.91 -6.86 17.30
CA ARG A 51 2.50 -6.98 18.71
C ARG A 51 2.23 -5.63 19.38
N ALA A 52 3.00 -4.60 19.04
CA ALA A 52 2.80 -3.25 19.57
C ALA A 52 1.54 -2.56 18.99
N MET A 53 1.13 -2.88 17.75
CA MET A 53 -0.06 -2.31 17.13
C MET A 53 -1.35 -2.72 17.85
N ILE A 54 -1.37 -3.92 18.45
CA ILE A 54 -2.50 -4.46 19.23
C ILE A 54 -2.34 -4.27 20.74
N ASP A 55 -1.24 -3.66 21.19
CA ASP A 55 -1.01 -3.43 22.62
C ASP A 55 -1.96 -2.36 23.16
N ARG A 56 -2.78 -2.75 24.15
CA ARG A 56 -3.74 -1.87 24.85
C ARG A 56 -3.19 -1.33 26.18
N SER A 57 -1.89 -1.43 26.44
CA SER A 57 -1.26 -0.91 27.66
C SER A 57 -1.37 0.61 27.82
N ARG A 58 -1.59 1.34 26.70
CA ARG A 58 -1.84 2.78 26.68
C ARG A 58 -3.33 3.07 26.72
N SER A 59 -3.69 4.26 27.22
CA SER A 59 -5.07 4.73 27.24
C SER A 59 -5.28 5.86 26.25
N ASP A 60 -6.49 5.94 25.69
CA ASP A 60 -6.94 7.10 24.94
C ASP A 60 -7.20 8.32 25.85
N HIS A 61 -7.65 9.42 25.26
CA HIS A 61 -7.96 10.66 25.99
C HIS A 61 -9.10 10.52 27.00
N ALA A 62 -9.90 9.45 26.92
CA ALA A 62 -10.99 9.14 27.85
C ALA A 62 -10.57 8.11 28.92
N GLY A 63 -9.29 7.72 28.98
CA GLY A 63 -8.76 6.76 29.95
C GLY A 63 -9.07 5.30 29.62
N ARG A 64 -9.53 4.98 28.40
CA ARG A 64 -9.85 3.61 27.99
C ARG A 64 -8.59 2.92 27.45
N PRO A 65 -8.23 1.71 27.90
CA PRO A 65 -7.18 0.89 27.28
C PRO A 65 -7.44 0.74 25.78
N THR A 66 -6.54 1.25 24.95
CA THR A 66 -6.74 1.41 23.51
C THR A 66 -5.45 1.12 22.77
N SER A 67 -5.52 0.21 21.80
CA SER A 67 -4.43 -0.07 20.86
C SER A 67 -4.57 0.79 19.60
N LEU A 68 -3.58 0.71 18.72
CA LEU A 68 -3.59 1.45 17.47
C LEU A 68 -4.54 0.82 16.46
N CYS A 69 -4.64 -0.51 16.48
CA CYS A 69 -5.64 -1.22 15.68
C CYS A 69 -7.08 -0.94 16.16
N ASP A 70 -7.32 -0.71 17.46
CA ASP A 70 -8.65 -0.26 17.93
C ASP A 70 -9.07 1.10 17.37
N LEU A 71 -8.10 1.90 16.92
CA LEU A 71 -8.31 3.18 16.23
C LEU A 71 -8.33 3.05 14.70
N GLY A 72 -8.29 1.82 14.17
CA GLY A 72 -8.33 1.50 12.74
C GLY A 72 -6.98 1.24 12.09
N TYR A 73 -5.85 1.47 12.78
CA TYR A 73 -4.52 1.19 12.24
C TYR A 73 -4.17 -0.29 12.39
N CYS A 74 -4.77 -1.13 11.56
CA CYS A 74 -4.60 -2.58 11.64
C CYS A 74 -3.71 -3.16 10.54
N ASP A 75 -3.12 -2.32 9.68
CA ASP A 75 -2.16 -2.74 8.65
C ASP A 75 -0.71 -2.44 9.08
N VAL A 76 0.18 -3.43 8.91
CA VAL A 76 1.62 -3.31 9.13
C VAL A 76 2.36 -3.60 7.82
N GLY A 77 2.82 -2.54 7.15
CA GLY A 77 3.54 -2.66 5.90
C GLY A 77 5.06 -2.70 6.07
N LEU A 78 5.67 -3.76 5.53
CA LEU A 78 7.10 -3.85 5.27
C LEU A 78 7.41 -3.01 4.02
N ASP A 79 8.33 -2.06 4.16
CA ASP A 79 8.86 -1.27 3.03
C ASP A 79 10.13 -1.94 2.46
N ASP A 80 10.97 -1.17 1.75
CA ASP A 80 12.23 -1.61 1.16
C ASP A 80 13.19 -2.31 2.18
N ALA A 81 14.19 -3.03 1.66
CA ALA A 81 15.30 -3.73 2.32
C ALA A 81 15.03 -5.18 2.77
N TRP A 82 14.01 -5.81 2.20
CA TRP A 82 13.72 -7.25 2.35
C TRP A 82 14.42 -8.11 1.29
N GLN A 83 14.76 -7.52 0.16
CA GLN A 83 15.34 -8.15 -1.02
C GLN A 83 16.79 -8.62 -0.76
N ALA A 84 17.18 -9.70 -1.43
CA ALA A 84 18.58 -10.09 -1.54
C ALA A 84 19.22 -9.41 -2.77
N CYS A 85 19.58 -8.12 -2.63
CA CYS A 85 20.21 -7.38 -3.72
C CYS A 85 21.49 -8.07 -4.22
N GLN A 86 21.69 -8.08 -5.55
CA GLN A 86 22.83 -8.69 -6.23
C GLN A 86 23.02 -10.16 -5.85
N SER A 87 21.91 -10.87 -5.62
CA SER A 87 21.95 -12.30 -5.33
C SER A 87 22.64 -13.04 -6.49
N PRO A 88 23.52 -14.02 -6.22
CA PRO A 88 24.06 -14.88 -7.26
C PRO A 88 23.01 -15.74 -7.96
N GLU A 89 21.80 -15.84 -7.40
CA GLU A 89 20.63 -16.49 -8.02
C GLU A 89 19.88 -15.55 -8.97
N ALA A 90 20.20 -14.25 -8.99
CA ALA A 90 19.52 -13.30 -9.86
C ALA A 90 19.88 -13.56 -11.33
N ALA A 91 18.89 -13.42 -12.22
CA ALA A 91 19.10 -13.54 -13.65
C ALA A 91 19.99 -12.42 -14.19
N GLU A 92 20.59 -12.64 -15.37
CA GLU A 92 21.45 -11.64 -15.99
C GLU A 92 20.67 -10.34 -16.27
N GLY A 93 21.17 -9.23 -15.73
CA GLY A 93 20.54 -7.91 -15.87
C GLY A 93 19.44 -7.62 -14.84
N MET A 94 19.15 -8.55 -13.94
CA MET A 94 18.25 -8.37 -12.80
C MET A 94 19.06 -8.26 -11.50
N ASN A 95 18.51 -7.57 -10.50
CA ASN A 95 19.20 -7.35 -9.22
C ASN A 95 18.74 -8.27 -8.10
N TYR A 96 17.49 -8.75 -8.12
CA TYR A 96 16.97 -9.66 -7.10
C TYR A 96 15.87 -10.60 -7.59
N HIS A 97 15.67 -10.77 -8.89
CA HIS A 97 14.73 -11.75 -9.45
C HIS A 97 15.48 -12.87 -10.17
N ARG A 98 14.96 -14.10 -10.05
CA ARG A 98 15.49 -15.28 -10.75
C ARG A 98 15.04 -15.28 -12.21
N GLU A 99 15.59 -16.22 -12.97
CA GLU A 99 15.24 -16.41 -14.38
C GLU A 99 13.73 -16.61 -14.58
N ASP A 100 13.02 -17.24 -13.65
CA ASP A 100 11.57 -17.45 -13.73
C ASP A 100 10.72 -16.22 -13.35
N GLY A 101 11.35 -15.10 -13.00
CA GLY A 101 10.72 -13.87 -12.52
C GLY A 101 10.44 -13.86 -11.02
N SER A 102 10.71 -14.93 -10.27
CA SER A 102 10.47 -14.95 -8.84
C SER A 102 11.42 -14.02 -8.07
N PRO A 103 10.93 -13.25 -7.08
CA PRO A 103 11.78 -12.42 -6.26
C PRO A 103 12.65 -13.26 -5.31
N ILE A 104 13.81 -12.73 -4.95
CA ILE A 104 14.78 -13.35 -4.04
C ILE A 104 14.77 -12.56 -2.73
N VAL A 105 14.29 -13.21 -1.67
CA VAL A 105 14.22 -12.65 -0.33
C VAL A 105 15.56 -12.82 0.39
N ASN A 106 15.98 -11.82 1.16
CA ASN A 106 17.12 -11.93 2.05
C ASN A 106 16.75 -12.76 3.29
N LEU A 107 16.94 -14.08 3.20
CA LEU A 107 16.59 -15.03 4.26
C LEU A 107 17.38 -14.86 5.57
N LYS A 108 18.48 -14.10 5.58
CA LYS A 108 19.17 -13.73 6.83
C LYS A 108 18.38 -12.68 7.62
N ARG A 109 17.64 -11.81 6.93
CA ARG A 109 16.79 -10.77 7.54
C ARG A 109 15.35 -11.23 7.73
N PHE A 110 14.84 -11.98 6.76
CA PHE A 110 13.46 -12.46 6.71
C PHE A 110 13.48 -13.96 6.43
N PRO A 111 13.80 -14.80 7.43
CA PRO A 111 13.88 -16.25 7.26
C PRO A 111 12.53 -16.90 6.90
N ASP A 112 11.40 -16.28 7.26
CA ASP A 112 10.06 -16.81 7.03
C ASP A 112 9.02 -15.68 6.89
N LEU A 113 8.93 -15.08 5.70
CA LEU A 113 7.92 -14.05 5.42
C LEU A 113 6.50 -14.56 5.57
N LYS A 114 6.24 -15.83 5.21
CA LYS A 114 4.91 -16.41 5.36
C LYS A 114 4.54 -16.52 6.84
N GLY A 115 5.43 -17.03 7.68
CA GLY A 115 5.23 -17.08 9.13
C GLY A 115 5.05 -15.70 9.76
N MET A 116 5.73 -14.68 9.25
CA MET A 116 5.54 -13.28 9.66
C MET A 116 4.13 -12.77 9.33
N VAL A 117 3.60 -13.08 8.14
CA VAL A 117 2.24 -12.74 7.74
C VAL A 117 1.21 -13.55 8.53
N ASP A 118 1.42 -14.85 8.72
CA ASP A 118 0.57 -15.71 9.53
C ASP A 118 0.47 -15.19 10.99
N LEU A 119 1.56 -14.65 11.55
CA LEU A 119 1.52 -13.97 12.84
C LEU A 119 0.62 -12.73 12.80
N ALA A 120 0.73 -11.88 11.76
CA ALA A 120 -0.11 -10.71 11.62
C ALA A 120 -1.60 -11.10 11.64
N HIS A 121 -1.98 -12.11 10.84
CA HIS A 121 -3.35 -12.61 10.79
C HIS A 121 -3.80 -13.18 12.13
N SER A 122 -2.93 -13.88 12.87
CA SER A 122 -3.25 -14.39 14.21
C SER A 122 -3.54 -13.28 15.25
N LEU A 123 -3.09 -12.05 14.97
CA LEU A 123 -3.32 -10.86 15.79
C LEU A 123 -4.49 -10.00 15.27
N ASN A 124 -5.24 -10.46 14.27
CA ASN A 124 -6.25 -9.70 13.54
C ASN A 124 -5.69 -8.42 12.86
N LEU A 125 -4.44 -8.49 12.42
CA LEU A 125 -3.80 -7.45 11.60
C LEU A 125 -3.71 -7.90 10.15
N THR A 126 -3.55 -6.95 9.24
CA THR A 126 -3.11 -7.19 7.85
C THR A 126 -1.65 -6.85 7.69
N ALA A 127 -1.01 -7.43 6.68
CA ALA A 127 0.39 -7.17 6.35
C ALA A 127 0.55 -6.65 4.92
N GLY A 128 1.35 -5.59 4.77
CA GLY A 128 1.70 -5.02 3.47
C GLY A 128 3.12 -5.32 3.01
N TRP A 129 3.31 -5.49 1.71
CA TRP A 129 4.63 -5.69 1.09
C TRP A 129 5.05 -4.47 0.24
N TYR A 130 6.24 -4.56 -0.36
CA TYR A 130 6.87 -3.50 -1.15
C TYR A 130 7.56 -4.08 -2.39
N GLY A 131 7.26 -3.55 -3.57
CA GLY A 131 7.82 -3.94 -4.87
C GLY A 131 8.22 -2.75 -5.72
N ASN A 132 8.73 -3.03 -6.92
CA ASN A 132 9.36 -2.07 -7.83
C ASN A 132 10.46 -1.22 -7.14
N ASN A 133 11.42 -1.95 -6.57
CA ASN A 133 12.29 -1.52 -5.48
C ASN A 133 13.34 -0.42 -5.82
N CYS A 134 13.66 0.45 -4.85
CA CYS A 134 14.71 1.47 -4.98
C CYS A 134 16.13 1.01 -4.56
N ILE A 135 16.30 0.37 -3.39
CA ILE A 135 17.63 0.00 -2.84
C ILE A 135 18.43 -0.93 -3.76
N CYS A 136 17.80 -1.96 -4.30
CA CYS A 136 18.39 -2.91 -5.23
C CYS A 136 18.36 -2.41 -6.68
N GLN A 137 17.84 -1.21 -6.95
CA GLN A 137 17.70 -0.65 -8.31
C GLN A 137 16.97 -1.62 -9.22
N ASP A 138 15.71 -1.92 -8.90
CA ASP A 138 14.95 -2.91 -9.64
C ASP A 138 14.89 -2.60 -11.14
N ALA A 139 15.06 -3.62 -11.97
CA ALA A 139 15.22 -3.41 -13.41
C ALA A 139 14.84 -4.66 -14.21
N CYS A 140 14.25 -4.39 -15.37
CA CYS A 140 13.98 -5.34 -16.44
C CYS A 140 14.40 -4.70 -17.77
N ARG A 141 14.94 -5.49 -18.71
CA ARG A 141 15.59 -4.94 -19.93
C ARG A 141 14.62 -4.77 -21.10
N ASN A 142 13.51 -5.50 -21.08
CA ASN A 142 12.51 -5.52 -22.14
C ASN A 142 11.14 -5.86 -21.56
N PRO A 143 10.03 -5.63 -22.30
CA PRO A 143 8.68 -5.87 -21.81
C PRO A 143 8.41 -7.31 -21.35
N GLU A 144 9.00 -8.32 -21.99
CA GLU A 144 8.82 -9.73 -21.64
C GLU A 144 9.45 -10.05 -20.27
N GLU A 145 10.64 -9.52 -20.00
CA GLU A 145 11.28 -9.62 -18.68
C GLU A 145 10.47 -8.92 -17.59
N CYS A 146 9.95 -7.72 -17.87
CA CYS A 146 9.14 -6.97 -16.91
C CYS A 146 7.83 -7.72 -16.60
N GLU A 147 7.15 -8.28 -17.60
CA GLU A 147 5.93 -9.07 -17.41
C GLU A 147 6.20 -10.31 -16.57
N LYS A 148 7.34 -10.99 -16.80
CA LYS A 148 7.77 -12.16 -16.04
C LYS A 148 8.04 -11.83 -14.57
N GLN A 149 8.71 -10.71 -14.29
CA GLN A 149 8.94 -10.24 -12.91
C GLN A 149 7.62 -9.88 -12.22
N ILE A 150 6.74 -9.12 -12.89
CA ILE A 150 5.40 -8.79 -12.36
C ILE A 150 4.61 -10.05 -12.02
N GLU A 151 4.59 -11.05 -12.89
CA GLU A 151 3.92 -12.33 -12.61
C GLU A 151 4.55 -13.05 -11.41
N GLY A 152 5.89 -13.08 -11.34
CA GLY A 152 6.63 -13.71 -10.25
C GLY A 152 6.41 -13.03 -8.90
N ASP A 153 6.39 -11.71 -8.88
CA ASP A 153 6.13 -10.92 -7.68
C ASP A 153 4.68 -11.07 -7.20
N VAL A 154 3.71 -11.12 -8.13
CA VAL A 154 2.31 -11.42 -7.78
C VAL A 154 2.15 -12.87 -7.29
N LYS A 155 2.90 -13.84 -7.81
CA LYS A 155 2.91 -15.19 -7.23
C LYS A 155 3.45 -15.17 -5.80
N ALA A 156 4.56 -14.44 -5.57
CA ALA A 156 5.19 -14.35 -4.27
C ALA A 156 4.29 -13.66 -3.23
N ILE A 157 3.61 -12.56 -3.59
CA ILE A 157 2.69 -11.88 -2.66
C ILE A 157 1.55 -12.80 -2.22
N VAL A 158 1.02 -13.61 -3.14
CA VAL A 158 -0.04 -14.61 -2.89
C VAL A 158 0.50 -15.77 -2.04
N GLU A 159 1.68 -16.29 -2.36
CA GLU A 159 2.30 -17.42 -1.64
C GLU A 159 2.66 -17.06 -0.19
N PHE A 160 3.24 -15.88 0.03
CA PHE A 160 3.52 -15.37 1.36
C PHE A 160 2.25 -14.92 2.10
N GLY A 161 1.16 -14.66 1.37
CA GLY A 161 -0.16 -14.39 1.94
C GLY A 161 -0.43 -12.94 2.32
N PHE A 162 0.39 -11.98 1.88
CA PHE A 162 0.23 -10.56 2.17
C PHE A 162 -1.16 -10.04 1.73
N ASP A 163 -1.58 -8.93 2.33
CA ASP A 163 -2.89 -8.31 2.13
C ASP A 163 -2.82 -7.00 1.36
N ALA A 164 -1.65 -6.35 1.37
CA ALA A 164 -1.42 -5.06 0.74
C ALA A 164 -0.07 -5.02 0.02
N TRP A 165 0.07 -4.12 -0.95
CA TRP A 165 1.30 -3.93 -1.71
C TRP A 165 1.53 -2.46 -2.04
N LYS A 166 2.72 -1.94 -1.74
CA LYS A 166 3.23 -0.70 -2.32
C LYS A 166 4.11 -0.97 -3.51
N LEU A 167 3.75 -0.36 -4.63
CA LEU A 167 4.49 -0.38 -5.87
C LEU A 167 5.15 1.00 -6.02
N ASP A 168 6.47 1.06 -5.84
CA ASP A 168 7.23 2.30 -6.03
C ASP A 168 7.40 2.65 -7.52
N GLY A 169 7.93 3.84 -7.79
CA GLY A 169 8.27 4.28 -9.14
C GLY A 169 9.74 4.11 -9.51
N CYS A 170 10.53 3.40 -8.70
CA CYS A 170 11.99 3.34 -8.87
C CYS A 170 12.46 2.39 -9.97
N GLY A 171 11.81 1.24 -10.13
CA GLY A 171 12.24 0.21 -11.06
C GLY A 171 11.45 0.17 -12.38
N GLY A 172 11.68 -0.89 -13.15
CA GLY A 172 11.10 -1.08 -14.48
C GLY A 172 9.63 -1.54 -14.51
N GLU A 173 9.08 -2.00 -13.39
CA GLU A 173 7.74 -2.60 -13.30
C GLU A 173 6.63 -1.53 -13.19
N THR A 174 6.45 -0.75 -14.26
CA THR A 174 5.53 0.42 -14.25
C THR A 174 4.13 0.11 -14.79
N ASN A 175 3.86 -1.13 -15.20
CA ASN A 175 2.59 -1.53 -15.81
C ASN A 175 1.55 -1.95 -14.76
N LEU A 176 0.92 -0.97 -14.10
CA LEU A 176 -0.10 -1.21 -13.07
C LEU A 176 -1.31 -2.05 -13.53
N PRO A 177 -1.85 -1.90 -14.77
CA PRO A 177 -2.88 -2.81 -15.28
C PRO A 177 -2.47 -4.28 -15.29
N LEU A 178 -1.21 -4.57 -15.58
CA LEU A 178 -0.70 -5.94 -15.61
C LEU A 178 -0.61 -6.53 -14.20
N PHE A 179 -0.16 -5.76 -13.21
CA PHE A 179 -0.24 -6.16 -11.79
C PHE A 179 -1.68 -6.53 -11.40
N ASP A 180 -2.63 -5.66 -11.72
CA ASP A 180 -4.04 -5.84 -11.41
C ASP A 180 -4.65 -7.06 -12.14
N GLU A 181 -4.27 -7.32 -13.39
CA GLU A 181 -4.62 -8.55 -14.10
C GLU A 181 -4.11 -9.81 -13.39
N TYR A 182 -2.82 -9.86 -13.06
CA TYR A 182 -2.24 -11.01 -12.38
C TYR A 182 -2.79 -11.19 -10.97
N ILE A 183 -3.06 -10.11 -10.23
CA ILE A 183 -3.69 -10.19 -8.89
C ILE A 183 -5.05 -10.86 -9.01
N ARG A 184 -5.91 -10.42 -9.95
CA ARG A 184 -7.22 -11.06 -10.17
C ARG A 184 -7.12 -12.52 -10.62
N LYS A 185 -6.08 -12.86 -11.38
CA LYS A 185 -5.88 -14.21 -11.92
C LYS A 185 -5.34 -15.19 -10.87
N LEU A 186 -4.43 -14.74 -10.02
CA LEU A 186 -3.63 -15.60 -9.14
C LEU A 186 -4.07 -15.56 -7.67
N SER A 187 -4.62 -14.44 -7.20
CA SER A 187 -5.06 -14.30 -5.81
C SER A 187 -6.52 -14.72 -5.64
N SER A 188 -6.80 -15.47 -4.58
CA SER A 188 -8.18 -15.79 -4.18
C SER A 188 -8.85 -14.69 -3.35
N LYS A 189 -8.11 -13.64 -2.97
CA LYS A 189 -8.60 -12.49 -2.21
C LYS A 189 -8.15 -11.16 -2.86
N PRO A 190 -8.91 -10.07 -2.72
CA PRO A 190 -8.43 -8.74 -3.09
C PRO A 190 -7.13 -8.37 -2.36
N ILE A 191 -6.25 -7.62 -3.03
CA ILE A 191 -5.01 -7.06 -2.46
C ILE A 191 -5.13 -5.54 -2.47
N LEU A 192 -4.82 -4.90 -1.34
CA LEU A 192 -4.83 -3.45 -1.21
C LEU A 192 -3.59 -2.86 -1.91
N VAL A 193 -3.76 -2.14 -3.01
CA VAL A 193 -2.62 -1.61 -3.78
C VAL A 193 -2.39 -0.12 -3.51
N GLU A 194 -1.16 0.22 -3.13
CA GLU A 194 -0.61 1.56 -2.98
C GLU A 194 0.26 1.89 -4.20
N ASN A 195 -0.16 2.87 -5.00
CA ASN A 195 0.62 3.39 -6.10
C ASN A 195 1.54 4.53 -5.63
N CYS A 196 2.85 4.32 -5.70
CA CYS A 196 3.86 5.23 -5.18
C CYS A 196 4.68 5.94 -6.29
N HIS A 197 4.05 6.33 -7.40
CA HIS A 197 4.68 7.11 -8.48
C HIS A 197 4.73 8.64 -8.21
N TRP A 198 4.87 9.04 -6.94
CA TRP A 198 5.14 10.41 -6.46
C TRP A 198 4.20 11.54 -6.92
N GLY A 199 3.05 11.22 -7.50
CA GLY A 199 2.13 12.21 -8.06
C GLY A 199 2.66 12.95 -9.29
N ASP A 200 3.67 12.39 -9.97
CA ASP A 200 4.28 12.98 -11.15
C ASP A 200 3.33 12.88 -12.36
N PRO A 201 2.83 13.99 -12.92
CA PRO A 201 1.89 13.95 -14.04
C PRO A 201 2.51 13.40 -15.34
N GLY A 202 3.84 13.29 -15.42
CA GLY A 202 4.56 12.70 -16.55
C GLY A 202 4.67 11.16 -16.47
N ILE A 203 4.36 10.56 -15.32
CA ILE A 203 4.40 9.10 -15.15
C ILE A 203 3.02 8.52 -15.47
N LEU A 204 3.00 7.45 -16.27
CA LEU A 204 1.79 6.72 -16.60
C LEU A 204 1.14 6.20 -15.31
N TYR A 205 -0.19 6.29 -15.22
CA TYR A 205 -0.95 5.86 -14.05
C TYR A 205 -0.63 6.59 -12.73
N SER A 206 0.00 7.76 -12.74
CA SER A 206 0.24 8.55 -11.51
C SER A 206 -1.04 9.08 -10.85
N LYS A 207 -2.16 9.09 -11.59
CA LYS A 207 -3.50 9.46 -11.12
C LYS A 207 -4.58 8.66 -11.85
N PRO A 208 -5.80 8.60 -11.29
CA PRO A 208 -6.90 7.93 -11.96
C PRO A 208 -7.25 8.54 -13.31
N ASP A 209 -7.63 7.69 -14.27
CA ASP A 209 -8.17 8.10 -15.55
C ASP A 209 -9.67 8.43 -15.42
N GLN A 210 -10.01 9.70 -15.54
CA GLN A 210 -11.38 10.20 -15.41
C GLN A 210 -12.24 9.95 -16.65
N THR A 211 -11.62 9.53 -17.76
CA THR A 211 -12.36 9.16 -18.98
C THR A 211 -12.96 7.75 -18.86
N LEU A 212 -12.52 6.99 -17.86
CA LEU A 212 -12.97 5.64 -17.56
C LEU A 212 -13.86 5.62 -16.31
N PRO A 213 -14.74 4.62 -16.16
CA PRO A 213 -15.43 4.39 -14.90
C PRO A 213 -14.40 4.09 -13.79
N PRO A 214 -14.69 4.42 -12.51
CA PRO A 214 -13.76 4.23 -11.39
C PRO A 214 -13.09 2.85 -11.31
N SER A 215 -13.81 1.77 -11.59
CA SER A 215 -13.29 0.39 -11.60
C SER A 215 -12.22 0.12 -12.67
N LYS A 216 -12.09 0.99 -13.67
CA LYS A 216 -11.05 0.92 -14.71
C LYS A 216 -10.10 2.10 -14.67
N GLY A 217 -10.55 3.23 -14.12
CA GLY A 217 -9.77 4.46 -14.00
C GLY A 217 -8.80 4.44 -12.82
N CYS A 218 -9.08 3.68 -11.76
CA CYS A 218 -8.22 3.54 -10.59
C CYS A 218 -8.02 2.06 -10.23
N LEU A 219 -7.00 1.44 -10.83
CA LEU A 219 -6.68 0.01 -10.64
C LEU A 219 -5.97 -0.28 -9.30
N TRP A 220 -5.70 0.77 -8.53
CA TRP A 220 -5.12 0.73 -7.18
C TRP A 220 -6.11 1.34 -6.19
N ASN A 221 -5.82 1.22 -4.90
CA ASN A 221 -6.72 1.68 -3.85
C ASN A 221 -6.39 3.07 -3.32
N PHE A 222 -5.10 3.45 -3.39
CA PHE A 222 -4.63 4.76 -3.00
C PHE A 222 -3.31 5.07 -3.70
N TYR A 223 -3.02 6.36 -3.88
CA TYR A 223 -1.89 6.80 -4.68
C TYR A 223 -1.27 8.09 -4.17
N ARG A 224 0.06 8.19 -4.33
CA ARG A 224 0.85 9.33 -3.90
C ARG A 224 0.49 10.57 -4.71
N SER A 225 0.25 11.67 -4.03
CA SER A 225 0.04 12.99 -4.65
C SER A 225 1.31 13.84 -4.71
N SER A 226 2.42 13.40 -4.10
CA SER A 226 3.68 14.14 -4.00
C SER A 226 4.90 13.24 -3.82
N TYR A 227 6.08 13.84 -3.95
CA TYR A 227 7.37 13.30 -3.49
C TYR A 227 7.40 13.04 -1.97
N ASP A 228 8.52 12.46 -1.54
CA ASP A 228 8.73 11.99 -0.17
C ASP A 228 8.62 13.11 0.87
N ILE A 229 7.93 12.79 1.97
CA ILE A 229 7.79 13.69 3.11
C ILE A 229 9.07 13.69 3.95
N GLY A 230 9.52 14.88 4.33
CA GLY A 230 10.59 15.10 5.30
C GLY A 230 10.03 15.43 6.68
N GLN A 231 10.87 15.33 7.72
CA GLN A 231 10.50 15.60 9.11
C GLN A 231 10.44 17.11 9.42
N THR A 232 9.89 17.92 8.52
CA THR A 232 9.79 19.38 8.68
C THR A 232 8.37 19.85 8.44
N TYR A 233 7.94 20.90 9.15
CA TYR A 233 6.63 21.50 8.95
C TYR A 233 6.41 21.94 7.49
N GLY A 234 7.42 22.54 6.87
CA GLY A 234 7.35 22.97 5.47
C GLY A 234 7.08 21.79 4.52
N SER A 235 7.78 20.67 4.69
CA SER A 235 7.55 19.48 3.87
C SER A 235 6.16 18.87 4.10
N MET A 236 5.71 18.78 5.36
CA MET A 236 4.37 18.28 5.68
C MET A 236 3.27 19.15 5.03
N MET A 237 3.38 20.47 5.15
CA MET A 237 2.38 21.39 4.58
C MET A 237 2.43 21.43 3.05
N HIS A 238 3.62 21.35 2.45
CA HIS A 238 3.77 21.24 1.00
C HIS A 238 3.06 20.00 0.46
N ASN A 239 3.34 18.83 1.04
CA ASN A 239 2.71 17.57 0.62
C ASN A 239 1.20 17.59 0.90
N LEU A 240 0.74 18.14 2.02
CA LEU A 240 -0.69 18.27 2.30
C LEU A 240 -1.39 19.11 1.21
N GLY A 241 -0.76 20.19 0.76
CA GLY A 241 -1.27 21.03 -0.34
C GLY A 241 -1.40 20.29 -1.67
N SER A 242 -0.57 19.27 -1.93
CA SER A 242 -0.64 18.49 -3.18
C SER A 242 -1.95 17.72 -3.34
N VAL A 243 -2.57 17.28 -2.22
CA VAL A 243 -3.84 16.52 -2.25
C VAL A 243 -5.01 17.39 -2.68
N GLU A 244 -4.93 18.71 -2.47
CA GLU A 244 -6.01 19.65 -2.80
C GLU A 244 -6.34 19.65 -4.30
N LEU A 245 -5.32 19.50 -5.15
CA LEU A 245 -5.51 19.38 -6.60
C LEU A 245 -6.39 18.17 -6.93
N PHE A 246 -6.06 17.00 -6.40
CA PHE A 246 -6.80 15.76 -6.64
C PHE A 246 -8.21 15.82 -6.06
N ARG A 247 -8.37 16.40 -4.86
CA ARG A 247 -9.68 16.64 -4.26
C ARG A 247 -10.56 17.54 -5.14
N SER A 248 -10.00 18.66 -5.62
CA SER A 248 -10.74 19.63 -6.46
C SER A 248 -11.21 19.04 -7.79
N GLN A 249 -10.50 18.03 -8.30
CA GLN A 249 -10.82 17.31 -9.53
C GLN A 249 -11.69 16.07 -9.31
N ASN A 250 -12.14 15.80 -8.08
CA ASN A 250 -12.90 14.59 -7.74
C ASN A 250 -12.14 13.29 -8.06
N LEU A 251 -10.82 13.28 -7.82
CA LEU A 251 -9.94 12.13 -8.03
C LEU A 251 -9.72 11.28 -6.76
N SER A 252 -10.27 11.72 -5.62
CA SER A 252 -10.28 10.95 -4.37
C SER A 252 -11.70 10.57 -3.99
N TYR A 253 -11.99 9.28 -3.89
CA TYR A 253 -13.30 8.72 -3.62
C TYR A 253 -13.17 7.30 -3.01
N PRO A 254 -14.24 6.71 -2.46
CA PRO A 254 -14.19 5.34 -1.95
C PRO A 254 -13.56 4.36 -2.94
N GLY A 255 -12.56 3.61 -2.48
CA GLY A 255 -11.77 2.69 -3.30
C GLY A 255 -10.59 3.33 -4.04
N CYS A 256 -10.40 4.65 -3.99
CA CYS A 256 -9.32 5.35 -4.68
C CYS A 256 -8.95 6.69 -3.98
N TRP A 257 -7.87 6.70 -3.19
CA TRP A 257 -7.51 7.87 -2.39
C TRP A 257 -6.17 8.49 -2.78
N ALA A 258 -6.14 9.79 -3.12
CA ALA A 258 -4.90 10.55 -3.14
C ALA A 258 -4.39 10.81 -1.72
N TYR A 259 -3.11 10.56 -1.44
CA TYR A 259 -2.52 10.81 -0.14
C TYR A 259 -1.10 11.41 -0.22
N HIS A 260 -0.72 12.14 0.83
CA HIS A 260 0.46 13.01 0.91
C HIS A 260 1.68 12.33 1.59
N ARG A 261 1.66 10.98 1.68
CA ARG A 261 2.57 10.11 2.44
C ARG A 261 2.33 10.05 3.95
N CYS A 262 2.89 9.03 4.61
CA CYS A 262 2.77 8.77 6.04
C CYS A 262 3.38 9.89 6.91
N LYS A 263 2.65 10.33 7.94
CA LYS A 263 3.00 11.48 8.78
C LYS A 263 4.11 11.17 9.79
N PRO A 264 5.05 12.10 10.01
CA PRO A 264 5.95 12.10 11.17
C PRO A 264 5.19 12.13 12.49
N GLY A 265 5.46 11.14 13.34
CA GLY A 265 5.12 11.23 14.76
C GLY A 265 6.05 12.21 15.48
N VAL A 266 5.52 12.84 16.52
CA VAL A 266 6.27 13.76 17.37
C VAL A 266 7.42 13.02 18.06
N ARG A 267 8.66 13.51 17.88
CA ARG A 267 9.93 12.92 18.36
C ARG A 267 10.38 11.63 17.67
N GLY A 268 9.94 11.37 16.43
CA GLY A 268 10.52 10.31 15.59
C GLY A 268 10.25 8.90 16.10
N ARG A 269 9.15 8.67 16.84
CA ARG A 269 8.88 7.36 17.47
C ARG A 269 7.78 6.53 16.82
N PHE A 270 6.91 7.13 15.99
CA PHE A 270 5.81 6.43 15.31
C PHE A 270 5.46 7.15 14.00
N TRP A 271 4.96 6.42 13.00
CA TRP A 271 4.62 6.98 11.69
C TRP A 271 3.29 6.39 11.22
N TRP A 272 2.35 7.26 10.83
CA TRP A 272 0.99 6.88 10.45
C TRP A 272 0.76 7.11 8.97
N CYS A 273 0.36 6.08 8.24
CA CYS A 273 -0.17 6.24 6.89
C CYS A 273 -1.69 6.42 7.01
N VAL A 274 -2.18 7.52 6.43
CA VAL A 274 -3.60 7.87 6.28
C VAL A 274 -3.85 8.08 4.81
#